data_AF-A0A7Y0SDG0-F1
#
_entry.id   AF-A0A7Y0SDG0-F1
#
_cell.length_a   1.000
_cell.length_b   1.000
_cell.length_c   1.000
_cell.angle_alpha   90.00
_cell.angle_beta   90.00
_cell.angle_gamma   90.00
#
_symmetry.space_group_name_H-M   'P 1'
#
loop_
_entity.id
_entity.type
_entity.pdbx_description
1 polymer ?
#
loop_
_entity_poly.entity_id
_entity_poly.type
_entity_poly.pdbx_seq_one_letter_code
_entity_poly.pdbx_strand_id
1 'polypeptide(L)'
;ELMLDAGFPAGVIQLLTGRGAEIGHALTSHDAIAGVAFTGSTATAQRINVTLAERSAKPVPFIAETGGQNAMIVDSTALPEQVVRDVIRSAFAS
;
A
#
# COMPACT_ATOMS: atom_id res chain seq x y z
N GLU A 1 -10.90 15.30 8.72
CA GLU A 1 -11.44 16.67 8.72
C GLU A 1 -11.89 17.07 7.33
N LEU A 2 -10.98 17.27 6.35
CA LEU A 2 -11.35 17.68 4.98
C LEU A 2 -12.42 16.81 4.30
N MET A 3 -12.44 15.49 4.52
CA MET A 3 -13.49 14.62 3.98
C MET A 3 -14.87 14.92 4.60
N LEU A 4 -14.93 15.26 5.89
CA LEU A 4 -16.19 15.67 6.53
C LEU A 4 -16.63 17.03 5.98
N ASP A 5 -15.70 17.98 5.84
CA ASP A 5 -15.98 19.31 5.27
C ASP A 5 -16.45 19.24 3.81
N ALA A 6 -15.93 18.27 3.05
CA ALA A 6 -16.36 17.99 1.69
C ALA A 6 -17.76 17.34 1.61
N GLY A 7 -18.40 17.04 2.75
CA GLY A 7 -19.77 16.56 2.83
C GLY A 7 -19.93 15.04 2.93
N PHE A 8 -18.86 14.27 3.19
CA PHE A 8 -19.00 12.84 3.45
C PHE A 8 -19.78 12.63 4.78
N PRO A 9 -20.80 11.75 4.81
CA PRO A 9 -21.59 11.53 6.02
C PRO A 9 -20.72 11.02 7.18
N ALA A 10 -21.04 11.47 8.40
CA ALA A 10 -20.35 11.04 9.60
C ALA A 10 -20.40 9.51 9.77
N GLY A 11 -19.27 8.90 10.13
CA GLY A 11 -19.16 7.46 10.36
C GLY A 11 -18.87 6.61 9.11
N VAL A 12 -19.03 7.16 7.91
CA VAL A 12 -18.69 6.45 6.64
C VAL A 12 -17.18 6.30 6.48
N ILE A 13 -16.43 7.31 6.93
CA ILE A 13 -14.96 7.29 6.95
C ILE A 13 -14.51 7.43 8.40
N GLN A 14 -13.73 6.47 8.87
CA GLN A 14 -13.19 6.44 10.24
C GLN A 14 -11.67 6.35 10.17
N LEU A 15 -10.99 7.24 10.88
CA LEU A 15 -9.53 7.23 11.02
C LEU A 15 -9.16 6.52 12.32
N LEU A 16 -8.45 5.41 12.20
CA LEU A 16 -7.88 4.71 13.36
C LEU A 16 -6.36 4.83 13.30
N THR A 17 -5.79 5.63 14.21
CA THR A 17 -4.34 5.75 14.37
C THR A 17 -3.82 4.70 15.33
N GLY A 18 -2.71 4.07 15.00
CA GLY A 18 -2.07 3.09 15.88
C GLY A 18 -0.92 2.38 15.17
N ARG A 19 -0.17 1.57 15.91
CA ARG A 19 0.88 0.75 15.30
C ARG A 19 0.22 -0.38 14.53
N GLY A 20 0.70 -0.67 13.32
CA GLY A 20 0.18 -1.78 12.51
C GLY A 20 0.24 -3.14 13.23
N ALA A 21 1.20 -3.33 14.13
CA ALA A 21 1.30 -4.53 14.96
C ALA A 21 0.17 -4.67 16.00
N GLU A 22 -0.47 -3.57 16.39
CA GLU A 22 -1.54 -3.53 17.40
C GLU A 22 -2.92 -3.57 16.73
N ILE A 23 -3.12 -2.75 15.68
CA ILE A 23 -4.45 -2.57 15.07
C ILE A 23 -4.64 -3.32 13.75
N GLY A 24 -3.55 -3.62 13.04
CA GLY A 24 -3.62 -4.14 11.67
C GLY A 24 -4.29 -5.52 11.60
N HIS A 25 -3.85 -6.45 12.45
CA HIS A 25 -4.41 -7.79 12.49
C HIS A 25 -5.90 -7.77 12.84
N ALA A 26 -6.28 -7.05 13.90
CA ALA A 26 -7.67 -6.91 14.34
C ALA A 26 -8.60 -6.37 13.24
N LEU A 27 -8.13 -5.42 12.43
CA LEU A 27 -8.89 -4.93 11.28
C LEU A 27 -9.02 -6.00 10.20
N THR A 28 -7.92 -6.64 9.81
CA THR A 28 -7.89 -7.59 8.68
C THR A 28 -8.56 -8.94 8.97
N SER A 29 -8.65 -9.36 10.24
CA SER A 29 -9.33 -10.59 10.64
C SER A 29 -10.83 -10.40 10.86
N HIS A 30 -11.33 -9.17 10.86
CA HIS A 30 -12.72 -8.90 11.18
C HIS A 30 -13.67 -9.32 10.06
N ASP A 31 -14.65 -10.18 10.35
CA ASP A 31 -15.50 -10.80 9.32
C ASP A 31 -16.40 -9.83 8.56
N ALA A 32 -16.67 -8.64 9.11
CA ALA A 32 -17.45 -7.60 8.42
C ALA A 32 -16.70 -6.82 7.34
N ILE A 33 -15.36 -6.92 7.24
CA ILE A 33 -14.65 -6.19 6.19
C ILE A 33 -14.93 -6.85 4.84
N ALA A 34 -15.23 -6.03 3.84
CA ALA A 34 -15.57 -6.46 2.48
C ALA A 34 -14.41 -6.32 1.49
N GLY A 35 -13.26 -5.79 1.91
CA GLY A 35 -12.07 -5.60 1.09
C GLY A 35 -10.95 -4.90 1.85
N VAL A 36 -9.73 -5.01 1.33
CA VAL A 36 -8.54 -4.35 1.89
C VAL A 36 -7.73 -3.73 0.75
N ALA A 37 -7.36 -2.46 0.91
CA ALA A 37 -6.37 -1.79 0.07
C ALA A 37 -5.15 -1.45 0.95
N PHE A 38 -4.00 -2.03 0.62
CA PHE A 38 -2.77 -1.95 1.40
C PHE A 38 -1.62 -1.44 0.56
N THR A 39 -0.84 -0.51 1.11
CA THR A 39 0.45 -0.09 0.57
C THR A 39 1.51 -0.25 1.65
N GLY A 40 2.57 -1.00 1.35
CA GLY A 40 3.64 -1.25 2.31
C GLY A 40 4.57 -2.39 1.93
N SER A 41 5.21 -3.03 2.91
CA SER A 41 6.18 -4.10 2.62
C SER A 41 5.51 -5.39 2.15
N THR A 42 6.16 -6.09 1.23
CA THR A 42 5.70 -7.40 0.72
C THR A 42 5.49 -8.41 1.86
N ALA A 43 6.39 -8.42 2.85
CA ALA A 43 6.26 -9.28 4.04
C ALA A 43 5.00 -8.97 4.88
N THR A 44 4.53 -7.73 4.89
CA THR A 44 3.28 -7.37 5.58
C THR A 44 2.07 -7.72 4.75
N ALA A 45 2.11 -7.45 3.43
CA ALA A 45 1.03 -7.85 2.52
C ALA A 45 0.78 -9.36 2.55
N GLN A 46 1.84 -10.18 2.59
CA GLN A 46 1.72 -11.64 2.70
C GLN A 46 1.04 -12.06 4.02
N ARG A 47 1.40 -11.43 5.14
CA ARG A 47 0.75 -11.69 6.43
C ARG A 47 -0.74 -11.33 6.40
N ILE A 48 -1.08 -10.18 5.83
CA ILE A 48 -2.48 -9.77 5.64
C ILE A 48 -3.23 -10.78 4.76
N ASN A 49 -2.64 -11.23 3.65
CA ASN A 49 -3.24 -12.22 2.76
C ASN A 49 -3.56 -13.53 3.49
N VAL A 50 -2.63 -14.02 4.32
CA VAL A 50 -2.86 -15.21 5.17
C VAL A 50 -4.00 -14.97 6.15
N THR A 51 -3.99 -13.84 6.88
CA THR A 51 -5.08 -13.51 7.82
C THR A 51 -6.45 -13.42 7.13
N LEU A 52 -6.51 -12.86 5.92
CA LEU A 52 -7.76 -12.79 5.15
C LEU A 52 -8.25 -14.18 4.72
N ALA A 53 -7.35 -15.09 4.38
CA ALA A 53 -7.68 -16.45 3.98
C ALA A 53 -8.12 -17.35 5.15
N GLU A 54 -7.69 -17.05 6.38
CA GLU A 54 -8.05 -17.79 7.60
C GLU A 54 -9.44 -17.44 8.14
N ARG A 55 -10.09 -16.40 7.60
CA ARG A 55 -11.42 -15.96 8.05
C ARG A 55 -12.50 -17.00 7.75
N SER A 56 -13.49 -17.08 8.65
CA SER A 56 -14.73 -17.85 8.42
C SER A 56 -15.75 -17.07 7.58
N ALA A 57 -15.27 -16.35 6.56
CA ALA A 57 -16.06 -15.45 5.72
C ALA A 57 -15.74 -15.66 4.24
N LYS A 58 -16.54 -15.06 3.35
CA LYS A 58 -16.25 -15.11 1.91
C LYS A 58 -14.92 -14.40 1.63
N PRO A 59 -14.10 -14.91 0.68
CA PRO A 59 -12.93 -14.18 0.20
C PRO A 59 -13.29 -12.77 -0.24
N VAL A 60 -12.44 -11.81 0.09
CA VAL A 60 -12.62 -10.39 -0.24
C VAL A 60 -11.52 -9.91 -1.17
N PRO A 61 -11.76 -8.87 -1.99
CA PRO A 61 -10.72 -8.25 -2.78
C PRO A 61 -9.59 -7.72 -1.88
N PHE A 62 -8.36 -8.07 -2.24
CA PHE A 62 -7.16 -7.57 -1.59
C PHE A 62 -6.25 -6.92 -2.64
N ILE A 63 -6.12 -5.59 -2.56
CA ILE A 63 -5.20 -4.81 -3.40
C ILE A 63 -3.97 -4.53 -2.55
N ALA A 64 -2.81 -5.00 -3.01
CA ALA A 64 -1.56 -4.90 -2.28
C ALA A 64 -0.46 -4.28 -3.15
N GLU A 65 -0.21 -2.99 -2.96
CA GLU A 65 0.89 -2.28 -3.59
C GLU A 65 2.14 -2.43 -2.71
N THR A 66 3.14 -3.17 -3.20
CA THR A 66 4.35 -3.48 -2.44
C THR A 66 5.61 -2.96 -3.09
N GLY A 67 6.76 -3.18 -2.45
CA GLY A 67 8.04 -2.69 -2.97
C GLY A 67 8.42 -3.28 -4.33
N GLY A 68 9.37 -2.63 -4.99
CA GLY A 68 9.94 -3.06 -6.27
C GLY A 68 11.46 -3.10 -6.23
N GLN A 69 12.04 -3.93 -7.10
CA GLN A 69 13.45 -3.84 -7.48
C GLN A 69 13.49 -3.21 -8.87
N ASN A 70 13.43 -1.89 -8.89
CA ASN A 70 13.34 -1.12 -10.12
C ASN A 70 14.71 -1.06 -10.80
N ALA A 71 14.72 -1.21 -12.12
CA ALA A 71 15.94 -1.16 -12.93
C ALA A 71 15.83 -0.10 -14.02
N MET A 72 16.97 0.50 -14.37
CA MET A 72 17.14 1.38 -15.53
C MET A 72 18.29 0.83 -16.38
N ILE A 73 18.02 0.52 -17.64
CA ILE A 73 19.02 0.02 -18.60
C ILE A 73 19.33 1.14 -19.58
N VAL A 74 20.62 1.40 -19.81
CA VAL A 74 21.12 2.48 -20.65
C VAL A 74 22.13 1.90 -21.63
N ASP A 75 21.95 2.19 -22.91
CA ASP A 75 22.88 1.78 -23.97
C ASP A 75 23.76 2.96 -24.45
N SER A 76 24.62 2.70 -25.42
CA SER A 76 25.56 3.71 -25.96
C SER A 76 24.91 4.81 -26.81
N THR A 77 23.60 4.73 -27.08
CA THR A 77 22.86 5.74 -27.83
C THR A 77 22.27 6.82 -26.94
N ALA A 78 22.24 6.59 -25.62
CA ALA A 78 21.68 7.54 -24.66
C ALA A 78 22.59 8.76 -24.45
N LEU A 79 21.98 9.94 -24.29
CA LEU A 79 22.69 11.18 -23.96
C LEU A 79 23.17 11.13 -22.50
N PRO A 80 24.49 11.15 -22.22
CA PRO A 80 25.02 10.93 -20.86
C PRO A 80 24.50 11.94 -19.82
N GLU A 81 24.32 13.21 -20.20
CA GLU A 81 23.85 14.26 -19.30
C GLU A 81 22.40 14.02 -18.85
N GLN A 82 21.55 13.47 -19.73
CA GLN A 82 20.18 13.10 -19.37
C GLN A 82 20.17 11.88 -18.47
N VAL A 83 20.99 10.87 -18.78
CA VAL A 83 21.12 9.66 -17.96
C VAL A 83 21.53 10.02 -16.53
N VAL A 84 22.56 10.86 -16.35
CA VAL A 84 23.01 11.28 -15.02
C VAL A 84 21.89 11.98 -14.25
N ARG A 85 21.21 12.95 -14.88
CA ARG A 85 20.08 13.66 -14.23
C ARG A 85 18.98 12.71 -13.79
N ASP A 86 18.60 11.79 -14.67
CA ASP A 86 17.44 10.92 -14.45
C ASP A 86 17.77 9.80 -13.45
N VAL A 87 19.00 9.28 -13.45
CA VAL A 87 19.49 8.32 -12.44
C VAL A 87 19.56 8.97 -11.06
N ILE A 88 20.15 10.16 -10.93
CA ILE A 88 20.25 10.85 -9.63
C ILE A 88 18.85 11.11 -9.06
N ARG A 89 17.92 11.60 -9.89
CA ARG A 89 16.54 11.84 -9.46
C ARG A 89 15.84 10.54 -9.07
N SER A 90 15.94 9.50 -9.88
CA SER A 90 15.19 8.25 -9.65
C SER A 90 15.73 7.43 -8.48
N ALA A 91 17.03 7.51 -8.20
CA ALA A 91 17.68 6.72 -7.14
C ALA A 91 17.70 7.42 -5.78
N PHE A 92 17.71 8.76 -5.74
CA PHE A 92 17.94 9.51 -4.50
C PHE A 92 16.85 10.52 -4.14
N ALA A 93 15.91 10.84 -5.04
CA ALA A 93 14.72 11.61 -4.66
C ALA A 93 13.69 10.73 -3.95
N SER A 94 12.90 11.35 -3.06
CA SER A 94 11.83 10.71 -2.29
C SER A 94 10.50 10.68 -3.05
#